data_AF-A0A962JTR5-F1
#
_entry.id   AF-A0A962JTR5-F1
#
_cell.length_a   1.000
_cell.length_b   1.000
_cell.length_c   1.000
_cell.angle_alpha   90.00
_cell.angle_beta   90.00
_cell.angle_gamma   90.00
#
_symmetry.space_group_name_H-M   'P 1'
#
loop_
_entity.id
_entity.type
_entity.pdbx_description
1 polymer ?
#
loop_
_entity_poly.entity_id
_entity_poly.type
_entity_poly.pdbx_seq_one_letter_code
_entity_poly.pdbx_strand_id
1 'polypeptide(L)'
;MTTEKKAPVDLSKDVQKDNSQLLQKEMIRGNFDKLAKADADHEKKVVYTFVPGNLNELVQCFDVVGNYPEINALQSAMQKKTGAYVMEAERYGQDEDVCTYVKADLG
;
A
#
# COMPACT_ATOMS: atom_id res chain seq x y z
N MET A 1 16.95 -31.20 22.88
CA MET A 1 16.38 -30.80 21.58
C MET A 1 17.31 -29.76 20.98
N THR A 2 18.18 -30.16 20.05
CA THR A 2 19.09 -29.24 19.34
C THR A 2 18.31 -28.56 18.23
N THR A 3 18.10 -27.26 18.35
CA THR A 3 17.52 -26.44 17.28
C THR A 3 18.52 -26.36 16.13
N GLU A 4 18.26 -27.06 15.04
CA GLU A 4 19.01 -26.88 13.80
C GLU A 4 18.79 -25.44 13.29
N LYS A 5 19.88 -24.68 13.23
CA LYS A 5 19.88 -23.32 12.71
C LYS A 5 19.73 -23.43 11.18
N LYS A 6 18.54 -23.15 10.66
CA LYS A 6 18.24 -23.16 9.23
C LYS A 6 19.25 -22.25 8.50
N ALA A 7 19.92 -22.79 7.48
CA ALA A 7 20.91 -22.07 6.71
C ALA A 7 20.30 -20.77 6.13
N PRO A 8 21.07 -19.67 6.05
CA PRO A 8 20.60 -18.41 5.50
C PRO A 8 20.15 -18.62 4.04
N VAL A 9 18.97 -18.13 3.72
CA VAL A 9 18.44 -18.18 2.35
C VAL A 9 19.28 -17.26 1.48
N ASP A 10 19.85 -17.80 0.43
CA ASP A 10 20.58 -17.03 -0.58
C ASP A 10 19.60 -16.16 -1.38
N LEU A 11 19.55 -14.87 -1.04
CA LEU A 11 18.72 -13.85 -1.69
C LEU A 11 19.30 -13.38 -3.04
N SER A 12 20.47 -13.87 -3.44
CA SER A 12 21.14 -13.45 -4.69
C SER A 12 20.61 -14.15 -5.95
N LYS A 13 19.75 -15.16 -5.80
CA LYS A 13 19.05 -15.76 -6.95
C LYS A 13 18.11 -14.73 -7.57
N ASP A 14 18.30 -14.49 -8.86
CA ASP A 14 17.45 -13.61 -9.65
C ASP A 14 16.00 -14.13 -9.62
N VAL A 15 15.14 -13.40 -8.90
CA VAL A 15 13.75 -13.81 -8.65
C VAL A 15 13.00 -13.75 -9.98
N GLN A 16 12.82 -14.92 -10.60
CA GLN A 16 12.03 -15.05 -11.82
C GLN A 16 10.55 -14.82 -11.50
N LYS A 17 10.02 -13.68 -11.94
CA LYS A 17 8.60 -13.34 -11.79
C LYS A 17 7.82 -13.89 -12.97
N ASP A 18 6.65 -14.46 -12.69
CA ASP A 18 5.73 -14.83 -13.75
C ASP A 18 5.07 -13.58 -14.39
N ASN A 19 4.44 -13.77 -15.54
CA ASN A 19 3.76 -12.69 -16.27
C ASN A 19 2.65 -12.02 -15.45
N SER A 20 1.95 -12.77 -14.59
CA SER A 20 0.87 -12.22 -13.76
C SER A 20 1.40 -11.28 -12.67
N GLN A 21 2.55 -11.62 -12.07
CA GLN A 21 3.24 -10.77 -11.10
C GLN A 21 3.77 -9.48 -11.73
N LEU A 22 4.26 -9.57 -12.97
CA LEU A 22 4.69 -8.40 -13.73
C LEU A 22 3.50 -7.48 -14.03
N LEU A 23 2.40 -8.03 -14.54
CA LEU A 23 1.18 -7.28 -14.81
C LEU A 23 0.60 -6.63 -13.54
N GLN A 24 0.55 -7.35 -12.42
CA GLN A 24 0.10 -6.78 -11.14
C GLN A 24 0.95 -5.58 -10.70
N LYS A 25 2.27 -5.66 -10.85
CA LYS A 25 3.18 -4.54 -10.53
C LYS A 25 2.96 -3.35 -11.44
N GLU A 26 2.74 -3.59 -12.73
CA GLU A 26 2.43 -2.55 -13.71
C GLU A 26 1.11 -1.86 -13.37
N MET A 27 0.05 -2.61 -13.07
CA MET A 27 -1.25 -2.06 -12.69
C MET A 27 -1.16 -1.20 -11.41
N ILE A 28 -0.49 -1.70 -10.37
CA ILE A 28 -0.31 -0.95 -9.12
C ILE A 28 0.48 0.34 -9.37
N ARG A 29 1.59 0.26 -10.12
CA ARG A 29 2.41 1.43 -10.47
C ARG A 29 1.59 2.45 -11.26
N GLY A 30 0.85 2.00 -12.27
CA GLY A 30 -0.01 2.86 -13.09
C GLY A 30 -1.08 3.57 -12.27
N ASN A 31 -1.64 2.95 -11.23
CA ASN A 31 -2.56 3.64 -10.32
C ASN A 31 -1.86 4.72 -9.49
N PHE A 32 -0.68 4.42 -8.93
CA PHE A 32 0.11 5.43 -8.21
C PHE A 32 0.53 6.60 -9.09
N ASP A 33 0.91 6.34 -10.35
CA ASP A 33 1.25 7.40 -11.31
C ASP A 33 0.05 8.30 -11.63
N LYS A 34 -1.16 7.73 -11.71
CA LYS A 34 -2.40 8.50 -11.86
C LYS A 34 -2.68 9.33 -10.61
N LEU A 35 -2.56 8.74 -9.42
CA LEU A 35 -2.81 9.40 -8.14
C LEU A 35 -1.85 10.57 -7.91
N ALA A 36 -0.57 10.40 -8.22
CA ALA A 36 0.47 11.43 -8.07
C ALA A 36 0.31 12.63 -9.03
N LYS A 37 -0.55 12.51 -10.05
CA LYS A 37 -0.83 13.56 -11.03
C LYS A 37 -2.27 14.06 -10.95
N ALA A 38 -3.08 13.52 -10.03
CA ALA A 38 -4.52 13.80 -9.98
C ALA A 38 -4.82 15.25 -9.60
N ASP A 39 -3.90 15.93 -8.92
CA ASP A 39 -4.01 17.34 -8.53
C ASP A 39 -3.74 18.31 -9.69
N ALA A 40 -3.06 17.86 -10.75
CA ALA A 40 -2.78 18.68 -11.94
C ALA A 40 -4.02 18.93 -12.80
N ASP A 41 -5.10 18.17 -12.60
CA ASP A 41 -6.37 18.28 -13.31
C ASP A 41 -7.52 18.42 -12.30
N HIS A 42 -8.11 19.62 -12.20
CA HIS A 42 -9.18 19.91 -11.24
C HIS A 42 -10.49 19.14 -11.52
N GLU A 43 -10.68 18.64 -12.73
CA GLU A 43 -11.83 17.79 -13.08
C GLU A 43 -11.61 16.35 -12.60
N LYS A 44 -10.36 15.92 -12.46
CA LYS A 44 -10.03 14.58 -11.98
C LYS A 44 -10.42 14.41 -10.51
N LYS A 45 -11.25 13.40 -10.23
CA LYS A 45 -11.68 13.07 -8.86
C LYS A 45 -10.92 11.85 -8.35
N VAL A 46 -10.67 11.86 -7.04
CA VAL A 46 -10.03 10.77 -6.31
C VAL A 46 -11.04 10.19 -5.32
N VAL A 47 -11.18 8.87 -5.32
CA VAL A 47 -11.99 8.13 -4.35
C VAL A 47 -11.06 7.51 -3.33
N TYR A 48 -11.19 7.93 -2.07
CA TYR A 48 -10.50 7.32 -0.94
C TYR A 48 -11.41 6.26 -0.32
N THR A 49 -11.02 4.98 -0.42
CA THR A 49 -11.83 3.85 0.06
C THR A 49 -10.95 2.71 0.54
N PHE A 50 -11.42 1.98 1.55
CA PHE A 50 -10.75 0.78 2.07
C PHE A 50 -10.88 -0.41 1.09
N VAL A 51 -9.92 -1.35 1.15
CA VAL A 51 -9.84 -2.56 0.31
C VAL A 51 -10.96 -3.60 0.52
N PRO A 52 -11.58 -3.82 1.71
CA PRO A 52 -12.46 -4.98 1.93
C PRO A 52 -13.78 -4.98 1.13
N GLY A 53 -14.02 -4.00 0.26
CA GLY A 53 -15.16 -3.96 -0.66
C GLY A 53 -14.83 -3.98 -2.16
N ASN A 54 -13.56 -4.13 -2.56
CA ASN A 54 -13.03 -3.95 -3.93
C ASN A 54 -14.02 -3.34 -4.94
N LEU A 55 -14.18 -2.01 -4.88
CA LEU A 55 -15.08 -1.25 -5.76
C LEU A 55 -14.37 -0.75 -7.03
N ASN A 56 -13.23 -1.36 -7.39
CA ASN A 56 -12.36 -0.89 -8.47
C ASN A 56 -13.11 -0.76 -9.80
N GLU A 57 -13.94 -1.72 -10.14
CA GLU A 57 -14.74 -1.74 -11.37
C GLU A 57 -15.71 -0.55 -11.40
N LEU A 58 -16.38 -0.26 -10.29
CA LEU A 58 -17.28 0.89 -10.18
C LEU A 58 -16.52 2.21 -10.28
N VAL A 59 -15.41 2.35 -9.55
CA VAL A 59 -14.51 3.51 -9.59
C VAL A 59 -14.02 3.78 -11.02
N GLN A 60 -13.64 2.73 -11.75
CA GLN A 60 -13.19 2.83 -13.14
C GLN A 60 -14.30 3.25 -14.10
N CYS A 61 -15.56 2.84 -13.88
CA CYS A 61 -16.70 3.26 -14.72
C CYS A 61 -16.94 4.78 -14.71
N PHE A 62 -16.54 5.48 -13.64
CA PHE A 62 -16.70 6.93 -13.51
C PHE A 62 -15.43 7.72 -13.86
N ASP A 63 -14.39 7.06 -14.38
CA ASP A 63 -13.07 7.65 -14.65
C ASP A 63 -12.48 8.43 -13.45
N VAL A 64 -12.69 7.92 -12.24
CA VAL A 64 -12.11 8.47 -11.01
C VAL A 64 -10.93 7.61 -10.55
N VAL A 65 -9.96 8.22 -9.85
CA VAL A 65 -8.74 7.55 -9.41
C VAL A 65 -8.96 6.93 -8.03
N GLY A 66 -8.60 5.65 -7.85
CA GLY A 66 -8.68 4.98 -6.56
C GLY A 66 -7.48 5.29 -5.66
N ASN A 67 -7.72 5.72 -4.43
CA ASN A 67 -6.75 5.85 -3.35
C ASN A 67 -7.10 4.87 -2.22
N TYR A 68 -6.16 3.97 -1.90
CA TYR A 68 -6.39 2.84 -1.00
C TYR A 68 -5.45 2.92 0.20
N PRO A 69 -5.93 3.36 1.38
CA PRO A 69 -5.08 3.59 2.54
C PRO A 69 -4.34 2.33 3.01
N GLU A 70 -4.95 1.15 2.95
CA GLU A 70 -4.24 -0.08 3.34
C GLU A 70 -3.06 -0.37 2.41
N ILE A 71 -3.22 -0.12 1.11
CA ILE A 71 -2.16 -0.34 0.13
C ILE A 71 -1.04 0.69 0.34
N ASN A 72 -1.39 1.96 0.58
CA ASN A 72 -0.42 3.01 0.88
C ASN A 72 0.39 2.67 2.14
N ALA A 73 -0.29 2.30 3.23
CA ALA A 73 0.33 1.89 4.48
C ALA A 73 1.26 0.68 4.29
N LEU A 74 0.84 -0.31 3.49
CA LEU A 74 1.67 -1.47 3.15
C LEU A 74 2.90 -1.06 2.32
N GLN A 75 2.76 -0.18 1.32
CA GLN A 75 3.90 0.29 0.53
C GLN A 75 4.91 1.06 1.40
N SER A 76 4.43 1.89 2.32
CA SER A 76 5.25 2.57 3.33
C SER A 76 5.94 1.58 4.27
N ALA A 77 5.26 0.49 4.65
CA ALA A 77 5.80 -0.54 5.53
C ALA A 77 6.92 -1.31 4.84
N MET A 78 6.74 -1.65 3.55
CA MET A 78 7.79 -2.29 2.74
C MET A 78 9.04 -1.43 2.59
N GLN A 79 8.90 -0.11 2.71
CA GLN A 79 10.01 0.85 2.71
C GLN A 79 10.51 1.21 4.13
N LYS A 80 10.00 0.53 5.17
CA LYS A 80 10.33 0.77 6.59
C LYS A 80 10.02 2.20 7.06
N LYS A 81 9.02 2.86 6.47
CA LYS A 81 8.60 4.23 6.82
C LYS A 81 7.47 4.27 7.86
N THR A 82 6.63 3.23 7.89
CA THR A 82 5.40 3.17 8.71
C THR A 82 5.60 3.40 10.21
N GLY A 83 6.76 3.06 10.78
CA GLY A 83 7.01 3.27 12.21
C GLY A 83 6.85 4.73 12.64
N ALA A 84 7.30 5.68 11.81
CA ALA A 84 7.17 7.11 12.12
C ALA A 84 5.70 7.57 12.09
N TYR A 85 4.94 7.13 11.09
CA TYR A 85 3.51 7.44 10.93
C TYR A 85 2.69 6.91 12.11
N VAL A 86 2.94 5.67 12.54
CA VAL A 86 2.24 5.07 13.68
C VAL A 86 2.51 5.82 14.97
N MET A 87 3.77 6.16 15.26
CA MET A 87 4.13 6.94 16.45
C MET A 87 3.49 8.32 16.45
N GLU A 88 3.36 8.94 15.28
CA GLU A 88 2.72 10.25 15.14
C GLU A 88 1.21 10.15 15.38
N ALA A 89 0.53 9.15 14.83
CA ALA A 89 -0.88 8.90 15.09
C ALA A 89 -1.18 8.61 16.58
N GLU A 90 -0.32 7.83 17.25
CA GLU A 90 -0.42 7.56 18.69
C GLU A 90 -0.20 8.83 19.53
N ARG A 91 0.73 9.71 19.11
CA ARG A 91 0.93 11.04 19.72
C ARG A 91 -0.32 11.90 19.62
N TYR A 92 -1.11 11.75 18.55
CA TYR A 92 -2.41 12.41 18.38
C TYR A 92 -3.57 11.69 19.06
N GLY A 93 -3.30 10.65 19.87
CA GLY A 93 -4.30 9.99 20.72
C GLY A 93 -4.98 8.79 20.08
N GLN A 94 -4.46 8.24 18.99
CA GLN A 94 -4.89 6.92 18.50
C GLN A 94 -4.41 5.82 19.45
N ASP A 95 -5.30 4.86 19.75
CA ASP A 95 -5.00 3.74 20.62
C ASP A 95 -3.94 2.81 20.01
N GLU A 96 -3.08 2.23 20.84
CA GLU A 96 -2.07 1.26 20.40
C GLU A 96 -2.71 0.02 19.75
N ASP A 97 -3.93 -0.33 20.16
CA ASP A 97 -4.72 -1.45 19.64
C ASP A 97 -5.45 -1.15 18.32
N VAL A 98 -5.47 0.10 17.85
CA VAL A 98 -5.98 0.43 16.51
C VAL A 98 -5.09 -0.20 15.45
N CYS A 99 -5.70 -0.69 14.37
CA CYS A 99 -4.94 -1.34 13.31
C CYS A 99 -3.86 -0.42 12.73
N THR A 100 -2.66 -0.98 12.54
CA THR A 100 -1.48 -0.22 12.12
C THR A 100 -1.66 0.48 10.78
N TYR A 101 -2.45 -0.07 9.84
CA TYR A 101 -2.68 0.63 8.57
C TYR A 101 -3.52 1.91 8.75
N VAL A 102 -4.42 1.96 9.74
CA VAL A 102 -5.21 3.16 10.06
C VAL A 102 -4.28 4.21 10.66
N LYS A 103 -3.46 3.81 11.65
CA LYS A 103 -2.48 4.71 12.26
C LYS A 103 -1.45 5.22 11.25
N ALA A 104 -0.99 4.36 10.35
CA ALA A 104 -0.03 4.72 9.31
C ALA A 104 -0.59 5.67 8.25
N ASP A 105 -1.90 5.73 8.08
CA ASP A 105 -2.56 6.63 7.14
C ASP A 105 -2.90 7.98 7.78
N LEU A 106 -3.12 8.00 9.11
CA LEU A 106 -3.41 9.22 9.87
C LEU A 106 -2.17 10.05 10.24
N GLY A 107 -1.03 9.41 10.50
CA GLY A 107 0.21 10.07 10.94
C GLY A 107 1.21 10.31 9.82
#